data_AF-A0AAV3SIK5-F1
#
_entry.id   AF-A0AAV3SIK5-F1
#
_cell.length_a   1.000
_cell.length_b   1.000
_cell.length_c   1.000
_cell.angle_alpha   90.00
_cell.angle_beta   90.00
_cell.angle_gamma   90.00
#
_symmetry.space_group_name_H-M   'P 1'
#
loop_
_entity.id
_entity.type
_entity.pdbx_description
1 polymer ?
#
loop_
_entity_poly.entity_id
_entity_poly.type
_entity_poly.pdbx_seq_one_letter_code
_entity_poly.pdbx_strand_id
1 'polypeptide(L)'
;MSIDVHQLDAGAWISVNDSREVSVSNLWRLARQEFCGCEMADFLAEGFVEVGVDTRAIEARIAGQCIACGASGVTDWLAVGRVLDGEFRSVVPESVHIPCRRSRLARPVSPE
;
A
#
# COMPACT_ATOMS: atom_id res chain seq x y z
N MET A 1 21.79 -6.05 -3.26
CA MET A 1 21.03 -6.81 -2.24
C MET A 1 19.58 -6.80 -2.68
N SER A 2 18.96 -7.96 -2.86
CA SER A 2 17.55 -8.09 -3.24
C SER A 2 16.67 -8.00 -1.98
N ILE A 3 15.54 -7.30 -2.06
CA ILE A 3 14.54 -7.26 -1.00
C ILE A 3 13.45 -8.27 -1.36
N ASP A 4 13.15 -9.20 -0.46
CA ASP A 4 12.03 -10.13 -0.63
C ASP A 4 10.77 -9.54 0.00
N VAL A 5 9.67 -9.53 -0.76
CA VAL A 5 8.37 -8.98 -0.33
C VAL A 5 7.26 -9.91 -0.78
N HIS A 6 6.44 -10.37 0.16
CA HIS A 6 5.33 -11.27 -0.11
C HIS A 6 4.16 -11.06 0.85
N GLN A 7 2.97 -11.45 0.40
CA GLN A 7 1.73 -11.43 1.18
C GLN A 7 1.62 -12.70 2.04
N LEU A 8 1.17 -12.54 3.28
CA LEU A 8 0.98 -13.64 4.24
C LEU A 8 -0.47 -13.68 4.75
N ASP A 9 -0.85 -14.84 5.31
CA ASP A 9 -2.13 -15.06 6.02
C ASP A 9 -3.35 -14.54 5.25
N ALA A 10 -3.50 -15.01 4.00
CA ALA A 10 -4.58 -14.59 3.08
C ALA A 10 -4.70 -13.07 2.86
N GLY A 11 -3.61 -12.31 3.05
CA GLY A 11 -3.61 -10.86 2.90
C GLY A 11 -3.70 -10.06 4.18
N ALA A 12 -3.59 -10.70 5.34
CA ALA A 12 -3.56 -9.98 6.60
C ALA A 12 -2.22 -9.26 6.86
N TRP A 13 -1.13 -9.72 6.21
CA TRP A 13 0.22 -9.19 6.44
C TRP A 13 1.05 -9.03 5.17
N ILE A 14 1.94 -8.03 5.17
CA ILE A 14 3.07 -7.93 4.24
C ILE A 14 4.35 -8.29 4.99
N SER A 15 5.10 -9.22 4.42
CA SER A 15 6.43 -9.61 4.86
C SER A 15 7.48 -8.83 4.07
N VAL A 16 8.52 -8.35 4.75
CA VAL A 16 9.71 -7.76 4.13
C VAL A 16 10.93 -8.43 4.74
N ASN A 17 11.77 -9.05 3.90
CA ASN A 17 12.94 -9.82 4.36
C ASN A 17 12.57 -10.81 5.48
N ASP A 18 11.53 -11.61 5.25
CA ASP A 18 11.02 -12.65 6.15
C ASP A 18 10.48 -12.17 7.51
N SER A 19 10.30 -10.85 7.69
CA SER A 19 9.71 -10.24 8.89
C SER A 19 8.33 -9.68 8.60
N ARG A 20 7.37 -9.88 9.52
CA ARG A 20 6.01 -9.34 9.43
C ARG A 20 6.01 -7.86 9.77
N GLU A 21 5.85 -7.01 8.76
CA GLU A 21 6.04 -5.56 8.92
C GLU A 21 4.73 -4.75 8.88
N VAL A 22 3.80 -5.10 7.99
CA VAL A 22 2.56 -4.33 7.78
C VAL A 22 1.34 -5.20 7.97
N SER A 23 0.42 -4.79 8.84
CA SER A 23 -0.87 -5.45 9.09
C SER A 23 -2.03 -4.66 8.48
N VAL A 24 -3.11 -5.38 8.14
CA VAL A 24 -4.41 -4.79 7.78
C VAL A 24 -5.15 -4.15 8.96
N SER A 25 -4.68 -4.32 10.20
CA SER A 25 -5.44 -3.91 11.40
C SER A 25 -5.53 -2.39 11.63
N ASN A 26 -5.01 -1.58 10.70
CA ASN A 26 -4.93 -0.13 10.84
C ASN A 26 -6.05 0.58 10.09
N LEU A 27 -6.50 1.70 10.66
CA LEU A 27 -7.35 2.67 9.97
C LEU A 27 -6.46 3.65 9.20
N TRP A 28 -6.75 3.82 7.91
CA TRP A 28 -5.98 4.68 7.01
C TRP A 28 -6.74 5.95 6.70
N ARG A 29 -6.06 7.09 6.65
CA ARG A 29 -6.64 8.34 6.15
C ARG A 29 -6.32 8.53 4.69
N LEU A 30 -7.32 8.29 3.83
CA LEU A 30 -7.18 8.40 2.39
C LEU A 30 -7.79 9.70 1.88
N ALA A 31 -7.06 10.38 1.00
CA ALA A 31 -7.55 11.51 0.23
C ALA A 31 -7.61 11.14 -1.25
N ARG A 32 -8.55 11.72 -1.99
CA ARG A 32 -8.69 11.55 -3.46
C ARG A 32 -8.85 10.10 -3.91
N GLN A 33 -9.38 9.25 -3.05
CA GLN A 33 -9.71 7.88 -3.35
C GLN A 33 -10.87 7.79 -4.34
N GLU A 34 -10.81 6.86 -5.30
CA GLU A 34 -11.88 6.69 -6.31
C GLU A 34 -13.01 5.76 -5.84
N PHE A 35 -12.80 4.93 -4.80
CA PHE A 35 -13.78 3.92 -4.38
C PHE A 35 -14.99 4.49 -3.61
N CYS A 36 -14.93 5.74 -3.14
CA CYS A 36 -16.05 6.41 -2.48
C CYS A 36 -16.02 7.93 -2.72
N GLY A 37 -17.17 8.60 -2.54
CA GLY A 37 -17.32 10.04 -2.78
C GLY A 37 -16.93 10.96 -1.61
N CYS A 38 -16.33 10.43 -0.53
CA CYS A 38 -15.90 11.25 0.60
C CYS A 38 -14.69 12.12 0.20
N GLU A 39 -14.60 13.35 0.69
CA GLU A 39 -13.39 14.18 0.48
C GLU A 39 -12.15 13.53 1.12
N MET A 40 -12.34 13.01 2.33
CA MET A 40 -11.40 12.19 3.08
C MET A 40 -12.11 10.92 3.54
N ALA A 41 -11.49 9.76 3.34
CA ALA A 41 -11.98 8.49 3.83
C ALA A 41 -11.13 8.00 5.01
N ASP A 42 -11.77 7.77 6.15
CA ASP A 42 -11.25 6.91 7.20
C ASP A 42 -11.49 5.45 6.76
N PHE A 43 -10.46 4.82 6.21
CA PHE A 43 -10.52 3.53 5.52
C PHE A 43 -10.05 2.39 6.42
N LEU A 44 -10.96 1.48 6.76
CA LEU A 44 -10.65 0.25 7.46
C LEU A 44 -10.08 -0.75 6.46
N ALA A 45 -8.79 -1.06 6.58
CA ALA A 45 -8.15 -2.08 5.78
C ALA A 45 -8.60 -3.48 6.23
N GLU A 46 -8.89 -4.36 5.26
CA GLU A 46 -9.40 -5.71 5.53
C GLU A 46 -8.51 -6.79 4.90
N GLY A 47 -7.81 -6.46 3.80
CA GLY A 47 -6.95 -7.39 3.09
C GLY A 47 -6.03 -6.71 2.09
N PHE A 48 -4.77 -7.12 2.04
CA PHE A 48 -3.89 -6.80 0.91
C PHE A 48 -4.31 -7.65 -0.30
N VAL A 49 -4.59 -6.99 -1.42
CA VAL A 49 -5.01 -7.63 -2.68
C VAL A 49 -3.80 -7.87 -3.59
N GLU A 50 -2.89 -6.90 -3.61
CA GLU A 50 -1.70 -6.93 -4.45
C GLU A 50 -0.59 -6.16 -3.76
N VAL A 51 0.65 -6.66 -3.84
CA VAL A 51 1.84 -6.00 -3.30
C VAL A 51 2.86 -5.81 -4.41
N GLY A 52 3.52 -4.66 -4.42
CA GLY A 52 4.50 -4.30 -5.42
C GLY A 52 5.64 -3.50 -4.81
N VAL A 53 6.79 -3.56 -5.46
CA VAL A 53 7.92 -2.68 -5.17
C VAL A 53 8.04 -1.68 -6.32
N ASP A 54 8.10 -0.39 -6.00
CA ASP A 54 8.52 0.66 -6.93
C ASP A 54 9.79 1.34 -6.40
N THR A 55 10.91 1.06 -7.06
CA THR A 55 12.25 1.54 -6.68
C THR A 55 12.63 1.16 -5.25
N ARG A 56 12.23 1.97 -4.26
CA ARG A 56 12.42 1.70 -2.81
C ARG A 56 11.12 1.71 -2.02
N ALA A 57 10.02 2.15 -2.62
CA ALA A 57 8.70 2.12 -1.99
C ALA A 57 8.11 0.71 -2.11
N ILE A 58 7.54 0.25 -1.02
CA ILE A 58 6.66 -0.91 -1.01
C ILE A 58 5.24 -0.36 -1.08
N GLU A 59 4.51 -0.78 -2.09
CA GLU A 59 3.16 -0.33 -2.38
C GLU A 59 2.20 -1.51 -2.32
N ALA A 60 0.96 -1.25 -1.94
CA ALA A 60 -0.08 -2.26 -1.94
C ALA A 60 -1.41 -1.71 -2.43
N ARG A 61 -2.22 -2.59 -3.00
CA ARG A 61 -3.65 -2.37 -3.19
C ARG A 61 -4.39 -3.07 -2.07
N ILE A 62 -5.28 -2.35 -1.40
CA ILE A 62 -5.88 -2.80 -0.15
C ILE A 62 -7.40 -2.85 -0.34
N ALA A 63 -8.01 -4.00 -0.07
CA ALA A 63 -9.45 -4.15 0.08
C ALA A 63 -9.88 -3.67 1.47
N GLY A 64 -11.02 -3.00 1.53
CA GLY A 64 -11.57 -2.51 2.79
C GLY A 64 -12.83 -1.67 2.62
N GLN A 65 -13.14 -0.89 3.64
CA GLN A 65 -14.35 -0.05 3.69
C GLN A 65 -14.09 1.33 4.27
N CYS A 66 -14.77 2.36 3.76
CA CYS A 66 -14.82 3.67 4.39
C CYS A 66 -15.80 3.61 5.57
N ILE A 67 -15.33 3.88 6.79
CA ILE A 67 -16.19 3.83 7.99
C ILE A 67 -17.22 4.97 8.02
N ALA A 68 -16.95 6.08 7.33
CA ALA A 68 -17.82 7.24 7.34
C ALA A 68 -19.08 7.07 6.48
N CYS A 69 -18.97 6.42 5.31
CA CYS A 69 -20.09 6.23 4.39
C CYS A 69 -20.45 4.76 4.14
N GLY A 70 -19.68 3.80 4.66
CA GLY A 70 -19.91 2.37 4.51
C GLY A 70 -19.54 1.79 3.13
N ALA A 71 -18.99 2.58 2.21
CA ALA A 71 -18.60 2.11 0.89
C ALA A 71 -17.39 1.17 0.98
N SER A 72 -17.51 -0.04 0.42
CA SER A 72 -16.43 -1.01 0.27
C SER A 72 -15.75 -0.88 -1.09
N GLY A 73 -14.46 -1.18 -1.15
CA GLY A 73 -13.72 -1.17 -2.41
C GLY A 73 -12.27 -1.63 -2.25
N VAL A 74 -11.53 -1.55 -3.35
CA VAL A 74 -10.09 -1.77 -3.38
C VAL A 74 -9.42 -0.45 -3.72
N THR A 75 -8.40 -0.06 -2.95
CA THR A 75 -7.62 1.14 -3.26
C THR A 75 -6.86 0.98 -4.57
N ASP A 76 -6.52 2.12 -5.16
CA ASP A 76 -5.33 2.19 -6.03
C ASP A 76 -4.04 1.93 -5.22
N TRP A 77 -2.88 2.04 -5.85
CA TRP A 77 -1.61 1.76 -5.18
C TRP A 77 -1.34 2.76 -4.06
N LEU A 78 -1.05 2.23 -2.88
CA LEU A 78 -0.77 2.98 -1.66
C LEU A 78 0.61 2.60 -1.15
N ALA A 79 1.46 3.59 -0.90
CA ALA A 79 2.73 3.35 -0.23
C ALA A 79 2.47 2.86 1.20
N VAL A 80 2.94 1.66 1.53
CA VAL A 80 2.86 1.08 2.89
C VAL A 80 4.16 1.24 3.67
N GLY A 81 5.24 1.54 2.96
CA GLY A 81 6.54 1.83 3.54
C GLY A 81 7.61 1.93 2.48
N ARG A 82 8.86 1.98 2.93
CA ARG A 82 10.02 2.02 2.05
C ARG A 82 11.20 1.32 2.68
N VAL A 83 12.12 0.83 1.86
CA VAL A 83 13.40 0.31 2.33
C VAL A 83 14.47 1.39 2.21
N LEU A 84 15.14 1.68 3.32
CA LEU A 84 16.30 2.56 3.38
C LEU A 84 17.45 1.82 4.04
N ASP A 85 18.59 1.77 3.35
CA ASP A 85 19.81 1.13 3.86
C ASP A 85 19.61 -0.32 4.33
N GLY A 86 18.69 -1.04 3.69
CA GLY A 86 18.34 -2.43 4.01
C GLY A 86 17.27 -2.59 5.08
N GLU A 87 16.85 -1.50 5.73
CA GLU A 87 15.82 -1.50 6.77
C GLU A 87 14.47 -1.04 6.22
N PHE A 88 13.41 -1.78 6.55
CA PHE A 88 12.05 -1.36 6.26
C PHE A 88 11.63 -0.23 7.20
N ARG A 89 10.96 0.78 6.64
CA ARG A 89 10.31 1.85 7.38
C ARG A 89 8.87 1.96 6.92
N SER A 90 7.94 1.65 7.82
CA SER A 90 6.51 1.81 7.56
C SER A 90 6.14 3.28 7.42
N VAL A 91 5.09 3.53 6.65
CA VAL A 91 4.38 4.81 6.76
C VAL A 91 3.57 4.83 8.06
N VAL A 92 3.13 6.02 8.46
CA VAL A 92 2.19 6.19 9.58
C VAL A 92 0.76 6.13 9.01
N PRO A 93 -0.03 5.08 9.24
CA PRO A 93 -1.36 4.92 8.62
C PRO A 93 -2.33 6.07 8.91
N GLU A 94 -2.18 6.70 10.08
CA GLU A 94 -3.01 7.83 10.54
C GLU A 94 -2.63 9.16 9.86
N SER A 95 -1.51 9.20 9.15
CA SER A 95 -1.17 10.32 8.27
C SER A 95 -2.03 10.30 7.00
N VAL A 96 -2.05 11.39 6.24
CA VAL A 96 -2.84 11.47 5.01
C VAL A 96 -2.09 10.77 3.87
N HIS A 97 -2.76 9.82 3.24
CA HIS A 97 -2.25 9.09 2.08
C HIS A 97 -3.12 9.32 0.85
N ILE A 98 -2.49 9.28 -0.32
CA ILE A 98 -3.17 9.45 -1.60
C ILE A 98 -2.94 8.18 -2.42
N PRO A 99 -3.95 7.32 -2.60
CA PRO A 99 -3.87 6.22 -3.55
C PRO A 99 -3.59 6.77 -4.95
N CYS A 100 -2.61 6.22 -5.63
CA CYS A 100 -2.22 6.65 -6.98
C CYS A 100 -2.26 5.48 -7.95
N ARG A 101 -2.60 5.75 -9.21
CA ARG A 101 -2.35 4.76 -10.27
C ARG A 101 -0.86 4.55 -10.39
N ARG A 102 -0.44 3.29 -10.56
CA ARG A 102 0.97 2.94 -10.72
C ARG A 102 1.53 3.60 -11.98
N SER A 103 2.33 4.63 -11.82
CA SER A 103 3.15 5.15 -12.90
C SER A 103 4.37 4.25 -13.02
N ARG A 104 4.42 3.36 -14.02
CA ARG A 104 5.69 2.71 -14.36
C ARG A 104 6.66 3.81 -14.77
N LEU A 105 7.69 4.07 -13.96
CA LEU A 105 8.84 4.83 -14.42
C LEU A 105 9.40 4.10 -15.64
N ALA A 106 9.55 4.82 -16.76
CA ALA A 106 9.93 4.27 -18.04
C ALA A 106 11.19 3.40 -17.91
N ARG A 107 11.15 2.18 -18.48
CA ARG A 107 12.31 1.31 -18.59
C ARG A 107 13.41 2.08 -19.35
N PRO A 108 14.67 2.11 -18.88
CA PRO A 108 15.74 2.69 -19.69
C PRO A 108 15.79 1.94 -21.03
N VAL A 109 15.72 2.69 -22.14
CA VAL A 109 16.03 2.16 -23.46
C VAL A 109 17.52 1.83 -23.44
N SER A 110 17.86 0.54 -23.52
CA SER A 110 19.24 0.14 -23.77
C SER A 110 19.65 0.66 -25.16
N PRO A 111 20.79 1.37 -25.30
CA PRO A 111 21.36 1.62 -26.62
C PRO A 111 21.91 0.30 -27.18
N GLU A 112 21.74 0.11 -28.50
CA GLU A 112 22.30 -1.00 -29.28
C GLU A 112 23.84 -0.96 -29.35
#